data_AF-A0A8T4WFL6-F1
#
_entry.id   AF-A0A8T4WFL6-F1
#
_cell.length_a   1.000
_cell.length_b   1.000
_cell.length_c   1.000
_cell.angle_alpha   90.00
_cell.angle_beta   90.00
_cell.angle_gamma   90.00
#
_symmetry.space_group_name_H-M   'P 1'
#
loop_
_entity.id
_entity.type
_entity.pdbx_description
1 polymer ?
#
loop_
_entity_poly.entity_id
_entity_poly.type
_entity_poly.pdbx_seq_one_letter_code
_entity_poly.pdbx_strand_id
1 'polypeptide(L)' 'MPEKVYITGKVDGVTKSELKKLIQPDYKMASGVIKSMKYLVLAEDPGEKRMEKAQRYGIEMVS' A
#
# COMPACT_ATOMS: atom_id res chain seq x y z
N MET A 1 1.11 17.10 4.90
CA MET A 1 0.68 15.88 5.61
C MET A 1 1.19 14.70 4.79
N PRO A 2 1.85 13.69 5.39
CA PRO A 2 2.37 12.56 4.63
C PRO A 2 1.24 11.80 3.96
N GLU A 3 1.40 11.49 2.67
CA GLU A 3 0.40 10.78 1.90
C GLU A 3 0.26 9.33 2.41
N LYS A 4 -0.94 8.76 2.30
CA LYS A 4 -1.19 7.40 2.75
C LYS A 4 -0.88 6.40 1.63
N VAL A 5 -0.10 5.39 1.96
CA VAL A 5 0.26 4.27 1.07
C VAL A 5 -0.20 2.97 1.70
N TYR A 6 -0.75 2.06 0.89
CA TYR A 6 -1.00 0.69 1.32
C TYR A 6 -0.16 -0.27 0.50
N ILE A 7 0.53 -1.20 1.15
CA ILE A 7 1.34 -2.22 0.48
C ILE A 7 0.60 -3.55 0.63
N THR A 8 0.29 -4.19 -0.48
CA THR A 8 -0.39 -5.48 -0.54
C THR A 8 0.50 -6.53 -1.18
N GLY A 9 0.62 -7.68 -0.52
CA GLY A 9 1.53 -8.75 -0.91
C GLY A 9 2.63 -8.96 0.13
N LYS A 10 3.51 -9.92 -0.15
CA LYS A 10 4.75 -10.15 0.57
C LYS A 10 5.87 -9.38 -0.13
N VAL A 11 6.70 -8.71 0.66
CA VAL A 11 7.96 -8.17 0.18
C VAL A 11 9.02 -9.11 0.72
N ASP A 12 9.72 -9.82 -0.16
CA ASP A 12 10.73 -10.78 0.26
C ASP A 12 11.79 -10.12 1.16
N GLY A 13 12.10 -10.77 2.28
CA GLY A 13 13.06 -10.27 3.25
C GLY A 13 12.66 -9.02 4.06
N VAL A 14 11.46 -8.45 3.88
CA VAL A 14 11.05 -7.23 4.59
C VAL A 14 9.78 -7.43 5.39
N THR A 15 9.87 -7.21 6.70
CA THR A 15 8.69 -7.25 7.56
C THR A 15 7.82 -6.00 7.36
N LYS A 16 6.52 -6.12 7.65
CA LYS A 16 5.59 -4.97 7.62
C LYS A 16 6.06 -3.79 8.48
N SER A 17 6.74 -4.09 9.59
CA SER A 17 7.31 -3.09 10.49
C SER A 17 8.48 -2.33 9.87
N GLU A 18 9.33 -3.03 9.11
CA GLU A 18 10.43 -2.42 8.37
C GLU A 18 9.92 -1.58 7.20
N LEU A 19 8.94 -2.08 6.44
CA LEU A 19 8.26 -1.29 5.40
C LEU A 19 7.71 0.01 5.96
N LYS A 20 7.06 -0.04 7.14
CA LYS A 20 6.54 1.16 7.80
C LYS A 20 7.63 2.16 8.18
N LYS A 21 8.81 1.68 8.56
CA LYS A 21 9.97 2.55 8.84
C LYS A 21 10.58 3.11 7.55
N LEU A 22 10.62 2.31 6.49
CA LEU A 22 11.27 2.63 5.22
C LEU A 22 10.52 3.72 4.45
N ILE A 23 9.18 3.71 4.52
CA ILE A 23 8.36 4.74 3.88
C ILE A 23 8.19 6.01 4.72
N GLN A 24 8.62 6.00 5.99
CA GLN A 24 8.62 7.19 6.83
C GLN A 24 9.91 7.99 6.63
N PRO A 25 9.87 9.33 6.70
CA PRO A 25 8.73 10.17 7.10
C PRO A 25 7.78 10.59 5.96
N ASP A 26 8.13 10.31 4.72
CA ASP A 26 7.45 10.82 3.51
C ASP A 26 6.01 10.31 3.38
N TYR A 27 5.78 9.05 3.74
CA TYR A 27 4.49 8.38 3.61
C TYR A 27 4.04 7.73 4.91
N LYS A 28 2.72 7.58 5.05
CA LYS A 28 2.07 6.90 6.18
C LYS A 28 1.45 5.59 5.71
N MET A 29 1.88 4.48 6.32
CA MET A 29 1.28 3.18 6.03
C MET A 29 -0.19 3.17 6.45
N ALA A 30 -1.08 2.91 5.51
CA ALA A 30 -2.50 2.70 5.78
C ALA A 30 -2.74 1.31 6.39
N SER A 31 -3.83 1.16 7.14
CA SER A 31 -4.27 -0.14 7.66
C SER A 31 -4.96 -1.01 6.59
N GLY A 32 -5.40 -0.40 5.48
CA GLY A 32 -6.10 -1.06 4.38
C GLY A 32 -6.32 -0.12 3.20
N VAL A 33 -7.00 -0.63 2.17
CA VAL A 33 -7.42 0.16 1.00
C VAL A 33 -8.55 1.11 1.40
N ILE A 34 -8.27 2.40 1.43
CA ILE A 34 -9.18 3.48 1.84
C ILE A 34 -9.22 4.57 0.77
N LYS A 35 -10.37 5.24 0.58
CA LYS A 35 -10.53 6.31 -0.43
C LYS A 35 -9.58 7.51 -0.27
N SER A 36 -9.01 7.71 0.92
CA SER A 36 -8.08 8.83 1.20
C SER A 36 -6.61 8.52 0.90
N MET A 37 -6.32 7.32 0.37
CA MET A 37 -4.97 6.97 -0.06
C MET A 37 -4.84 7.17 -1.56
N LYS A 38 -3.65 7.56 -2.00
CA LYS A 38 -3.37 7.82 -3.41
C LYS A 38 -2.75 6.62 -4.11
N TYR A 39 -1.95 5.84 -3.39
CA TYR A 39 -1.18 4.74 -3.96
C TYR A 39 -1.43 3.40 -3.23
N LEU A 40 -1.61 2.34 -4.03
CA LEU A 40 -1.58 0.94 -3.63
C LEU A 40 -0.31 0.30 -4.22
N VAL A 41 0.64 -0.07 -3.37
CA VAL A 41 1.85 -0.79 -3.79
C VAL A 41 1.55 -2.28 -3.85
N LEU A 42 1.80 -2.90 -5.00
CA LEU A 42 1.62 -4.32 -5.27
C LEU A 42 2.98 -5.02 -5.12
N ALA A 43 3.12 -5.86 -4.10
CA ALA A 43 4.28 -6.72 -3.90
C ALA A 43 3.99 -8.15 -4.39
N GLU A 44 4.72 -9.16 -3.93
CA GLU A 44 4.46 -10.55 -4.33
C GLU A 44 3.13 -11.06 -3.79
N ASP A 45 2.35 -11.74 -4.64
CA ASP A 45 1.01 -12.22 -4.31
C ASP A 45 0.08 -11.11 -3.74
N PRO A 46 -0.16 -10.04 -4.51
CA PRO A 46 -1.01 -8.95 -4.05
C PRO A 46 -2.46 -9.46 -3.96
N GLY A 47 -3.10 -9.31 -2.80
CA GLY A 47 -4.47 -9.79 -2.64
C GLY A 47 -5.46 -9.16 -3.62
N GLU A 48 -6.12 -9.98 -4.44
CA GLU A 48 -7.04 -9.56 -5.52
C GLU A 48 -8.13 -8.58 -5.05
N LYS A 49 -8.76 -8.87 -3.91
CA LYS A 49 -9.81 -8.01 -3.32
C LYS A 49 -9.34 -6.58 -3.05
N ARG A 50 -8.04 -6.38 -2.81
CA ARG A 50 -7.45 -5.05 -2.55
C ARG A 50 -7.21 -4.30 -3.85
N MET A 51 -6.80 -5.01 -4.91
CA MET A 51 -6.65 -4.45 -6.25
C MET A 51 -8.00 -4.02 -6.81
N GLU A 52 -9.04 -4.86 -6.71
CA GLU A 52 -10.41 -4.51 -7.11
C GLU A 52 -10.92 -3.27 -6.36
N LYS A 53 -10.64 -3.19 -5.05
CA LYS A 53 -11.06 -2.06 -4.23
C LYS A 53 -10.31 -0.78 -4.58
N ALA A 54 -9.02 -0.87 -4.94
CA ALA A 54 -8.24 0.27 -5.41
C ALA A 54 -8.74 0.79 -6.76
N GLN A 55 -9.02 -0.11 -7.71
CA GLN A 55 -9.63 0.26 -9.00
C GLN A 55 -10.96 0.98 -8.80
N ARG A 56 -11.84 0.46 -7.94
CA ARG A 56 -13.14 1.09 -7.63
C ARG A 56 -13.02 2.49 -7.00
N TYR A 57 -11.92 2.76 -6.32
CA TYR A 57 -11.66 4.04 -5.67
C TYR A 57 -10.80 4.97 -6.54
N GLY A 58 -10.38 4.56 -7.72
CA GLY A 58 -9.49 5.35 -8.59
C GLY A 58 -8.10 5.55 -7.98
N ILE A 59 -7.64 4.56 -7.21
CA ILE A 59 -6.35 4.61 -6.51
C ILE A 59 -5.28 4.07 -7.45
N GLU A 60 -4.17 4.78 -7.56
CA GLU A 60 -3.05 4.39 -8.42
C GLU A 60 -2.37 3.14 -7.86
N MET A 61 -2.25 2.12 -8.70
CA MET A 61 -1.58 0.88 -8.34
C MET A 61 -0.16 0.91 -8.90
N VAL A 62 0.82 0.70 -8.02
CA VAL A 62 2.25 0.73 -8.36
C VAL A 62 2.82 -0.65 -8.03
N SER A 63 3.47 -1.31 -8.99
CA SER A 63 4.15 -2.61 -8.80
C SER A 63 5.64 -2.42 -8.61
#